data_AF-I4D1G7-F1
#
_entry.id   AF-I4D1G7-F1
#
_cell.length_a   1.000
_cell.length_b   1.000
_cell.length_c   1.000
_cell.angle_alpha   90.00
_cell.angle_beta   90.00
_cell.angle_gamma   90.00
#
_symmetry.space_group_name_H-M   'P 1'
#
loop_
_entity.id
_entity.type
_entity.pdbx_description
1 polymer ?
#
loop_
_entity_poly.entity_id
_entity_poly.type
_entity_poly.pdbx_seq_one_letter_code
_entity_poly.pdbx_strand_id
1 'polypeptide(L)' 'MLKSLISKIFSKEQSQVVCGCMKVTAQEIVNAVKNGAKSFEEVQTVTKVGTGCGNCVESNKALVALLLK' A
#
# COMPACT_ATOMS: atom_id res chain seq x y z
N MET A 1 11.66 1.20 15.73
CA MET A 1 12.29 -0.11 15.43
C MET A 1 11.56 -0.88 14.32
N LEU A 2 10.24 -0.75 14.16
CA LEU A 2 9.45 -1.38 13.06
C LEU A 2 9.94 -1.02 11.65
N LYS A 3 10.39 0.22 11.41
CA LYS A 3 10.90 0.68 10.10
C LYS A 3 12.03 -0.18 9.51
N SER A 4 12.88 -0.78 10.35
CA SER A 4 13.98 -1.66 9.90
C SER A 4 13.48 -3.05 9.46
N LEU A 5 12.41 -3.55 10.07
CA LEU A 5 11.78 -4.84 9.72
C LEU A 5 10.98 -4.74 8.41
N ILE A 6 10.24 -3.64 8.23
CA ILE A 6 9.51 -3.37 6.98
C ILE A 6 10.50 -3.29 5.82
N SER A 7 11.64 -2.62 5.98
CA SER A 7 12.68 -2.55 4.94
C SER A 7 13.22 -3.93 4.52
N LYS A 8 13.39 -4.87 5.45
CA LYS A 8 13.90 -6.23 5.14
C LYS A 8 12.85 -7.13 4.47
N ILE A 9 11.59 -7.01 4.85
CA ILE A 9 10.49 -7.80 4.26
C ILE A 9 10.10 -7.26 2.89
N PHE A 10 10.02 -5.93 2.73
CA PHE A 10 9.56 -5.30 1.48
C PHE A 10 10.57 -5.33 0.34
N SER A 11 11.87 -5.46 0.62
CA SER A 11 12.92 -5.39 -0.43
C SER A 11 12.77 -6.46 -1.53
N LYS A 12 12.03 -7.55 -1.29
CA LYS A 12 11.81 -8.62 -2.27
C LYS A 12 10.50 -8.48 -3.07
N GLU A 13 9.58 -7.60 -2.68
CA GLU A 13 8.16 -7.65 -3.11
C GLU A 13 7.60 -6.32 -3.65
N GLN A 14 8.43 -5.29 -3.84
CA GLN A 14 7.94 -3.95 -4.21
C GLN A 14 7.26 -3.88 -5.60
N SER A 15 7.60 -4.80 -6.53
CA SER A 15 6.97 -4.89 -7.86
C SER A 15 5.66 -5.68 -7.88
N GLN A 16 5.22 -6.27 -6.75
CA GLN A 16 3.99 -7.04 -6.72
C GLN A 16 2.76 -6.14 -6.93
N VAL A 17 1.91 -6.51 -7.89
CA VAL A 17 0.61 -5.87 -8.09
C VAL A 17 -0.32 -6.29 -6.95
N VAL A 18 -0.73 -5.33 -6.12
CA VAL A 18 -1.63 -5.50 -4.98
C VAL A 18 -3.08 -5.15 -5.31
N CYS A 19 -3.32 -4.50 -6.45
CA CYS A 19 -4.66 -4.27 -7.00
C CYS A 19 -4.69 -4.62 -8.49
N GLY A 20 -5.34 -5.74 -8.85
CA GLY A 20 -5.42 -6.17 -10.24
C GLY A 20 -6.24 -5.25 -11.15
N CYS A 21 -7.29 -4.59 -10.63
CA CYS A 21 -8.16 -3.69 -11.39
C CYS A 21 -7.43 -2.41 -11.82
N MET A 22 -6.72 -1.78 -10.89
CA MET A 22 -6.05 -0.49 -11.12
C MET A 22 -4.55 -0.63 -11.38
N LYS A 23 -4.04 -1.87 -11.41
CA LYS A 23 -2.62 -2.22 -11.61
C LYS A 23 -1.68 -1.56 -10.60
N VAL A 24 -2.17 -1.28 -9.40
CA VAL A 24 -1.38 -0.68 -8.31
C VAL A 24 -0.43 -1.71 -7.72
N THR A 25 0.82 -1.31 -7.54
CA THR A 25 1.90 -2.09 -6.92
C THR A 25 2.07 -1.77 -5.44
N ALA A 26 2.69 -2.68 -4.68
CA ALA A 26 3.05 -2.43 -3.29
C ALA A 26 3.96 -1.20 -3.15
N GLN A 27 4.86 -0.96 -4.11
CA GLN A 27 5.74 0.22 -4.14
C GLN A 27 4.93 1.52 -4.18
N GLU A 28 3.86 1.58 -4.96
CA GLU A 28 3.01 2.77 -5.07
C GLU A 28 2.28 3.08 -3.75
N ILE A 29 1.83 2.06 -3.02
CA ILE A 29 1.26 2.22 -1.67
C ILE A 29 2.32 2.78 -0.71
N VAL A 30 3.52 2.22 -0.71
CA VAL A 30 4.65 2.70 0.11
C VAL A 30 4.99 4.15 -0.22
N ASN A 31 5.03 4.50 -1.51
CA ASN A 31 5.33 5.86 -1.95
C ASN A 31 4.23 6.84 -1.55
N ALA A 32 2.95 6.46 -1.65
CA ALA A 32 1.84 7.30 -1.20
C ALA A 32 1.96 7.65 0.29
N VAL A 33 2.25 6.66 1.14
CA VAL A 33 2.47 6.88 2.58
C VAL A 33 3.72 7.73 2.84
N LYS A 34 4.84 7.45 2.16
CA LYS A 34 6.07 8.26 2.28
C LYS A 34 5.88 9.72 1.84
N ASN A 35 5.00 9.95 0.87
CA ASN A 35 4.65 11.28 0.37
C ASN A 35 3.58 11.98 1.23
N GLY A 36 3.16 11.36 2.33
CA GLY A 36 2.37 12.01 3.36
C GLY A 36 0.93 11.54 3.51
N ALA A 37 0.48 10.52 2.75
CA ALA A 37 -0.84 9.92 2.99
C ALA A 37 -0.92 9.32 4.40
N LYS A 38 -1.96 9.69 5.16
CA LYS A 38 -2.13 9.32 6.59
C LYS A 38 -3.27 8.34 6.85
N SER A 39 -3.92 7.87 5.80
CA SER A 39 -5.03 6.92 5.89
C SER A 39 -5.10 6.05 4.63
N PHE A 40 -5.87 4.96 4.69
CA PHE A 40 -6.12 4.14 3.52
C PHE A 40 -6.85 4.96 2.44
N GLU A 41 -7.80 5.80 2.84
CA GLU A 41 -8.61 6.65 1.97
C GLU A 41 -7.75 7.68 1.21
N GLU A 42 -6.75 8.27 1.88
CA GLU A 42 -5.78 9.14 1.23
C GLU A 42 -4.91 8.36 0.22
N VAL A 43 -4.51 7.14 0.56
CA VAL A 43 -3.81 6.25 -0.38
C VAL A 43 -4.70 5.88 -1.58
N GLN A 44 -5.99 5.62 -1.38
CA GLN A 44 -6.95 5.39 -2.47
C GLN A 44 -7.09 6.61 -3.38
N THR A 45 -7.06 7.82 -2.82
CA THR A 45 -7.18 9.06 -3.59
C THR A 45 -6.04 9.19 -4.60
N VAL A 46 -4.81 8.87 -4.19
CA VAL A 46 -3.59 8.97 -5.00
C VAL A 46 -3.42 7.79 -5.96
N THR A 47 -3.61 6.56 -5.48
CA THR A 47 -3.26 5.33 -6.22
C THR A 47 -4.44 4.65 -6.90
N LYS A 48 -5.68 4.99 -6.52
CA LYS A 48 -6.91 4.27 -6.89
C LYS A 48 -7.00 2.82 -6.39
N VAL A 49 -6.13 2.41 -5.46
CA VAL A 49 -6.21 1.07 -4.87
C VAL A 49 -7.61 0.79 -4.32
N GLY A 50 -8.15 -0.39 -4.60
CA GLY A 50 -9.44 -0.82 -4.04
C GLY A 50 -10.69 -0.08 -4.55
N THR A 51 -10.59 0.86 -5.50
CA THR A 51 -11.77 1.59 -6.04
C THR A 51 -12.48 0.87 -7.19
N GLY A 52 -12.06 -0.36 -7.51
CA GLY A 52 -12.67 -1.24 -8.53
C GLY A 52 -13.55 -2.31 -7.89
N CYS A 53 -13.14 -3.58 -7.99
CA CYS A 53 -13.93 -4.73 -7.51
C CYS A 53 -13.94 -4.94 -5.98
N GLY A 54 -13.14 -4.20 -5.21
CA GLY A 54 -13.09 -4.32 -3.75
C GLY A 54 -12.29 -5.52 -3.18
N ASN A 55 -11.99 -6.57 -3.97
CA ASN A 55 -11.33 -7.80 -3.48
C ASN A 55 -9.99 -7.59 -2.76
N CYS A 56 -9.29 -6.49 -3.04
CA CYS A 56 -7.99 -6.16 -2.45
C CYS A 56 -8.07 -5.14 -1.29
N VAL A 57 -9.26 -4.66 -0.92
CA VAL A 57 -9.41 -3.56 0.05
C VAL A 57 -8.87 -3.94 1.43
N GLU A 58 -9.29 -5.09 1.96
CA GLU A 58 -8.90 -5.48 3.33
C GLU A 58 -7.40 -5.76 3.46
N SER A 59 -6.77 -6.42 2.47
CA SER A 59 -5.33 -6.64 2.48
C SER A 59 -4.54 -5.33 2.35
N ASN A 60 -5.00 -4.36 1.54
CA ASN A 60 -4.34 -3.07 1.41
C ASN A 60 -4.59 -2.14 2.61
N LYS A 61 -5.73 -2.23 3.30
CA LYS A 61 -5.94 -1.54 4.59
C LYS A 61 -4.93 -2.03 5.63
N ALA A 62 -4.73 -3.35 5.74
CA ALA A 62 -3.75 -3.93 6.65
C ALA A 62 -2.32 -3.47 6.33
N LEU A 63 -1.99 -3.42 5.03
CA LEU A 63 -0.72 -2.88 4.54
C LEU A 63 -0.52 -1.42 4.95
N VAL A 64 -1.48 -0.54 4.65
CA VAL A 64 -1.38 0.89 5.00
C VAL A 64 -1.30 1.08 6.51
N ALA A 65 -2.09 0.34 7.30
CA ALA A 65 -2.03 0.38 8.76
C ALA A 65 -0.69 -0.07 9.32
N LEU A 66 0.02 -0.99 8.67
CA LEU A 66 1.38 -1.38 9.04
C LEU A 66 2.41 -0.29 8.71
N LEU A 67 2.24 0.41 7.57
CA LEU A 67 3.16 1.46 7.13
C LEU A 67 3.05 2.76 7.93
N LEU A 68 1.88 3.03 8.53
CA LEU A 68 1.62 4.22 9.35
C LEU A 68 2.01 4.07 10.83
N LYS A 69 2.42 2.87 11.25
CA LYS A 69 2.94 2.59 12.60
C LYS A 69 4.46 2.78 12.68
#